data_AF-A0A5D0SRB0-F1
#
_entry.id   AF-A0A5D0SRB0-F1
#
_cell.length_a   1.000
_cell.length_b   1.000
_cell.length_c   1.000
_cell.angle_alpha   90.00
_cell.angle_beta   90.00
_cell.angle_gamma   90.00
#
_symmetry.space_group_name_H-M   'P 1'
#
loop_
_entity.id
_entity.type
_entity.pdbx_description
1 polymer ?
#
loop_
_entity_poly.entity_id
_entity_poly.type
_entity_poly.pdbx_seq_one_letter_code
_entity_poly.pdbx_strand_id
1 'polypeptide(L)'
;MNNIPEVKYVETDSLKELFQYARNSYKYLWAYSIIEEINYNNQELKFETLVKRMLSKSWRPIFYYNLSYGKMDKIEDSLNKIKSKYSISENIGEKEVFKRLVKLDDEFINEIVESFYSSLPYTFLSPFYENLKGMSSYKKIKKIAELSKNSKKGIYQIDTDNNKLYLNPNWIKYLNKYQFRIEKWIIDNFKEFLETKNENKTEEIKKLYGKKDKTLEYINRSLFEILRSIIKGLWNLIFK
;
A
#
# COMPACT_ATOMS: atom_id res chain seq x y z
N MET A 1 -8.27 -16.27 10.40
CA MET A 1 -7.25 -15.38 9.79
C MET A 1 -6.30 -16.22 8.96
N ASN A 2 -6.06 -15.85 7.70
CA ASN A 2 -5.10 -16.54 6.84
C ASN A 2 -3.69 -16.18 7.28
N ASN A 3 -2.89 -17.16 7.71
CA ASN A 3 -1.50 -16.94 8.10
C ASN A 3 -0.62 -16.64 6.86
N ILE A 4 0.20 -15.59 6.97
CA ILE A 4 1.27 -15.34 6.00
C ILE A 4 2.44 -16.32 6.24
N PRO A 5 3.21 -16.72 5.20
CA PRO A 5 4.31 -17.67 5.37
C PRO A 5 5.43 -17.11 6.25
N GLU A 6 5.89 -17.86 7.23
CA GLU A 6 7.01 -17.45 8.10
C GLU A 6 8.35 -17.82 7.47
N VAL A 7 9.32 -16.91 7.55
CA VAL A 7 10.69 -17.14 7.08
C VAL A 7 11.69 -16.43 7.98
N LYS A 8 12.92 -16.94 8.07
CA LYS A 8 13.95 -16.41 8.98
C LYS A 8 14.67 -15.14 8.51
N TYR A 9 14.48 -14.72 7.26
CA TYR A 9 15.25 -13.63 6.64
C TYR A 9 14.51 -12.29 6.55
N VAL A 10 13.27 -12.23 7.06
CA VAL A 10 12.50 -11.00 7.28
C VAL A 10 11.69 -11.10 8.58
N GLU A 11 11.31 -9.96 9.16
CA GLU A 11 10.54 -9.88 10.41
C GLU A 11 9.03 -10.14 10.16
N THR A 12 8.65 -11.41 9.95
CA THR A 12 7.25 -11.76 9.62
C THR A 12 6.27 -11.48 10.76
N ASP A 13 6.72 -11.52 12.02
CA ASP A 13 5.86 -11.24 13.15
C ASP A 13 5.52 -9.74 13.25
N SER A 14 6.50 -8.86 13.07
CA SER A 14 6.27 -7.42 12.90
C SER A 14 5.32 -7.11 11.74
N LEU A 15 5.38 -7.89 10.65
CA LEU A 15 4.44 -7.74 9.54
C LEU A 15 3.01 -8.09 9.97
N LYS A 16 2.80 -9.17 10.72
CA LYS A 16 1.47 -9.56 11.23
C LYS A 16 0.89 -8.50 12.18
N GLU A 17 1.73 -7.79 12.92
CA GLU A 17 1.32 -6.73 13.86
C GLU A 17 0.84 -5.44 13.17
N LEU A 18 1.10 -5.24 11.87
CA LEU A 18 0.76 -4.00 11.15
C LEU A 18 -0.68 -3.53 11.37
N PHE A 19 -1.62 -4.49 11.37
CA PHE A 19 -3.06 -4.24 11.37
C PHE A 19 -3.74 -4.44 12.72
N GLN A 20 -3.06 -5.07 13.69
CA GLN A 20 -3.65 -5.45 14.99
C GLN A 20 -4.33 -4.27 15.72
N TYR A 21 -3.79 -3.06 15.57
CA TYR A 21 -4.32 -1.84 16.19
C TYR A 21 -4.60 -0.73 15.16
N ALA A 22 -4.80 -1.08 13.89
CA ALA A 22 -5.09 -0.09 12.86
C ALA A 22 -6.48 0.52 13.07
N ARG A 23 -6.53 1.81 13.40
CA ARG A 23 -7.77 2.56 13.64
C ARG A 23 -8.34 3.22 12.38
N ASN A 24 -7.56 3.22 11.30
CA ASN A 24 -7.86 3.89 10.04
C ASN A 24 -7.44 3.01 8.86
N SER A 25 -7.98 3.32 7.69
CA SER A 25 -7.79 2.60 6.43
C SER A 25 -6.36 2.75 5.87
N TYR A 26 -5.64 3.82 6.24
CA TYR A 26 -4.41 4.22 5.55
C TYR A 26 -3.35 3.12 5.56
N LYS A 27 -3.19 2.39 6.67
CA LYS A 27 -2.19 1.32 6.78
C LYS A 27 -2.46 0.17 5.81
N TYR A 28 -3.73 -0.23 5.67
CA TYR A 28 -4.14 -1.27 4.74
C TYR A 28 -3.88 -0.85 3.30
N LEU A 29 -4.29 0.38 2.96
CA LEU A 29 -4.14 0.94 1.62
C LEU A 29 -2.68 1.20 1.26
N TRP A 30 -1.85 1.60 2.24
CA TRP A 30 -0.41 1.76 2.08
C TRP A 30 0.26 0.42 1.79
N ALA A 31 -0.04 -0.61 2.59
CA ALA A 31 0.46 -1.97 2.35
C ALA A 31 0.05 -2.47 0.96
N TYR A 32 -1.22 -2.29 0.59
CA TYR A 32 -1.73 -2.71 -0.71
C TYR A 32 -1.06 -1.96 -1.87
N SER A 33 -0.77 -0.66 -1.69
CA SER A 33 -0.08 0.15 -2.69
C SER A 33 1.39 -0.25 -2.86
N ILE A 34 2.08 -0.61 -1.76
CA ILE A 34 3.45 -1.13 -1.82
C ILE A 34 3.50 -2.47 -2.57
N ILE A 35 2.60 -3.41 -2.25
CA ILE A 35 2.56 -4.69 -2.97
C ILE A 35 2.27 -4.46 -4.45
N GLU A 36 1.37 -3.56 -4.80
CA GLU A 36 1.12 -3.22 -6.20
C GLU A 36 2.35 -2.65 -6.92
N GLU A 37 3.12 -1.78 -6.27
CA GLU A 37 4.38 -1.25 -6.82
C GLU A 37 5.45 -2.32 -7.03
N ILE A 38 5.58 -3.26 -6.09
CA ILE A 38 6.48 -4.41 -6.22
C ILE A 38 6.11 -5.25 -7.45
N ASN A 39 4.81 -5.38 -7.74
CA ASN A 39 4.33 -6.10 -8.91
C ASN A 39 4.66 -5.39 -10.24
N TYR A 40 5.05 -4.11 -10.19
CA TYR A 40 5.60 -3.37 -11.32
C TYR A 40 7.13 -3.38 -11.35
N ASN A 41 7.77 -4.20 -10.51
CA ASN A 41 9.23 -4.28 -10.31
C ASN A 41 9.86 -2.97 -9.80
N ASN A 42 9.07 -2.10 -9.17
CA ASN A 42 9.58 -0.87 -8.60
C ASN A 42 10.18 -1.14 -7.21
N GLN A 43 11.41 -0.65 -7.01
CA GLN A 43 12.14 -0.77 -5.75
C GLN A 43 12.29 0.58 -5.04
N GLU A 44 12.24 1.66 -5.82
CA GLU A 44 12.15 3.03 -5.36
C GLU A 44 10.70 3.51 -5.50
N LEU A 45 10.08 3.89 -4.39
CA LEU A 45 8.68 4.28 -4.36
C LEU A 45 8.56 5.73 -3.88
N LYS A 46 7.95 6.61 -4.69
CA LYS A 46 7.65 7.98 -4.28
C LYS A 46 6.46 8.00 -3.33
N PHE A 47 6.53 8.80 -2.27
CA PHE A 47 5.41 9.00 -1.34
C PHE A 47 4.13 9.40 -2.06
N GLU A 48 4.24 10.39 -2.95
CA GLU A 48 3.13 10.90 -3.74
C GLU A 48 2.45 9.82 -4.57
N THR A 49 3.24 8.95 -5.22
CA THR A 49 2.71 7.83 -6.01
C THR A 49 1.92 6.87 -5.12
N LEU A 50 2.46 6.52 -3.95
CA LEU A 50 1.79 5.62 -3.00
C LEU A 50 0.50 6.23 -2.46
N VAL A 51 0.48 7.51 -2.09
CA VAL A 51 -0.73 8.19 -1.63
C VAL A 51 -1.78 8.25 -2.74
N LYS A 52 -1.40 8.63 -3.96
CA LYS A 52 -2.31 8.65 -5.12
C LYS A 52 -2.88 7.25 -5.41
N ARG A 53 -2.10 6.19 -5.21
CA ARG A 53 -2.61 4.80 -5.28
C ARG A 53 -3.64 4.51 -4.21
N MET A 54 -3.38 4.86 -2.95
CA MET A 54 -4.35 4.69 -1.86
C MET A 54 -5.68 5.39 -2.21
N LEU A 55 -5.62 6.65 -2.62
CA LEU A 55 -6.79 7.43 -3.01
C LEU A 55 -7.54 6.77 -4.16
N SER A 56 -6.83 6.27 -5.18
CA SER A 56 -7.46 5.57 -6.31
C SER A 56 -8.14 4.26 -5.90
N LYS A 57 -7.54 3.49 -4.99
CA LYS A 57 -8.09 2.23 -4.44
C LYS A 57 -9.35 2.49 -3.64
N SER A 58 -9.45 3.65 -3.01
CA SER A 58 -10.58 4.06 -2.19
C SER A 58 -11.74 4.68 -2.97
N TRP A 59 -11.54 5.06 -4.23
CA TRP A 59 -12.55 5.74 -5.04
C TRP A 59 -13.85 4.93 -5.18
N ARG A 60 -13.75 3.70 -5.67
CA ARG A 60 -14.93 2.82 -5.83
C ARG A 60 -15.55 2.38 -4.51
N PRO A 61 -14.78 1.94 -3.48
CA PRO A 61 -15.33 1.64 -2.17
C PRO A 61 -16.22 2.78 -1.65
N ILE A 62 -15.73 4.02 -1.74
CA ILE A 62 -16.41 5.18 -1.18
C ILE A 62 -17.57 5.65 -2.07
N PHE A 63 -17.35 5.90 -3.36
CA PHE A 63 -18.37 6.54 -4.19
C PHE A 63 -19.36 5.58 -4.85
N TYR A 64 -18.93 4.36 -5.21
CA TYR A 64 -19.81 3.40 -5.89
C TYR A 64 -20.51 2.48 -4.89
N TYR A 65 -19.78 1.98 -3.89
CA TYR A 65 -20.33 1.09 -2.86
C TYR A 65 -20.80 1.83 -1.60
N ASN A 66 -20.58 3.16 -1.53
CA ASN A 66 -20.97 4.00 -0.39
C ASN A 66 -20.40 3.48 0.94
N LEU A 67 -19.21 2.88 0.94
CA LEU A 67 -18.57 2.34 2.14
C LEU A 67 -17.89 3.48 2.91
N SER A 68 -18.14 3.53 4.22
CA SER A 68 -17.44 4.43 5.13
C SER A 68 -16.15 3.80 5.64
N TYR A 69 -15.09 4.60 5.78
CA TYR A 69 -13.87 4.18 6.48
C TYR A 69 -13.88 4.60 7.97
N GLY A 70 -14.98 5.18 8.43
CA GLY A 70 -15.16 5.70 9.77
C GLY A 70 -14.84 7.19 9.87
N LYS A 71 -15.47 7.87 10.84
CA LYS A 71 -15.47 9.34 10.98
C LYS A 71 -14.10 9.99 11.17
N MET A 72 -13.12 9.25 11.69
CA MET A 72 -11.76 9.76 11.93
C MET A 72 -10.82 9.53 10.73
N ASP A 73 -11.30 8.87 9.68
CA ASP A 73 -10.52 8.55 8.50
C ASP A 73 -10.54 9.73 7.50
N LYS A 74 -9.35 10.22 7.13
CA LYS A 74 -9.20 11.38 6.25
C LYS A 74 -9.33 11.09 4.76
N ILE A 75 -9.40 9.82 4.35
CA ILE A 75 -9.43 9.49 2.92
C ILE A 75 -10.73 9.95 2.28
N GLU A 76 -11.87 9.70 2.93
CA GLU A 76 -13.19 10.07 2.40
C GLU A 76 -13.30 11.58 2.20
N ASP A 77 -12.89 12.37 3.20
CA ASP A 77 -12.84 13.83 3.09
C ASP A 77 -11.92 14.30 1.97
N SER A 78 -10.73 13.71 1.84
CA SER A 78 -9.77 14.05 0.79
C SER A 78 -10.34 13.75 -0.60
N LEU A 79 -10.97 12.59 -0.76
CA LEU A 79 -11.60 12.19 -2.03
C LEU A 79 -12.79 13.07 -2.39
N ASN A 80 -13.63 13.46 -1.43
CA ASN A 80 -14.73 14.38 -1.68
C ASN A 80 -14.22 15.74 -2.18
N LYS A 81 -13.17 16.29 -1.56
CA LYS A 81 -12.55 17.54 -2.00
C LYS A 81 -11.93 17.41 -3.40
N ILE A 82 -11.20 16.32 -3.67
CA ILE A 82 -10.62 16.03 -5.00
C ILE A 82 -11.71 15.90 -6.06
N LYS A 83 -12.77 15.12 -5.78
CA LYS A 83 -13.91 14.92 -6.67
C LYS A 83 -14.54 16.26 -7.07
N SER A 84 -14.78 17.11 -6.08
CA SER A 84 -15.36 18.44 -6.29
C SER A 84 -14.43 19.35 -7.11
N LYS A 85 -13.15 19.46 -6.72
CA LYS A 85 -12.19 20.36 -7.38
C LYS A 85 -11.93 20.01 -8.85
N TYR A 86 -11.79 18.72 -9.15
CA TYR A 86 -11.37 18.25 -10.48
C TYR A 86 -12.51 17.62 -11.30
N SER A 87 -13.74 17.67 -10.80
CA SER A 87 -14.94 17.11 -11.46
C SER A 87 -14.75 15.66 -11.93
N ILE A 88 -14.10 14.84 -11.11
CA ILE A 88 -13.88 13.42 -11.43
C ILE A 88 -15.18 12.66 -11.16
N SER A 89 -15.66 11.89 -12.14
CA SER A 89 -16.89 11.09 -11.98
C SER A 89 -16.73 10.00 -10.90
N GLU A 90 -17.82 9.69 -10.20
CA GLU A 90 -17.87 8.61 -9.21
C GLU A 90 -17.75 7.21 -9.85
N ASN A 91 -18.27 7.07 -11.08
CA ASN A 91 -18.42 5.80 -11.77
C ASN A 91 -17.23 5.43 -12.66
N ILE A 92 -16.00 5.70 -12.20
CA ILE A 92 -14.77 5.33 -12.91
C ILE A 92 -13.98 4.26 -12.15
N GLY A 93 -13.21 3.47 -12.90
CA GLY A 93 -12.36 2.42 -12.35
C GLY A 93 -11.09 2.95 -11.67
N GLU A 94 -10.59 2.23 -10.67
CA GLU A 94 -9.35 2.54 -9.92
C GLU A 94 -8.18 2.97 -10.84
N LYS A 95 -7.90 2.19 -11.91
CA LYS A 95 -6.81 2.50 -12.85
C LYS A 95 -6.98 3.86 -13.54
N GLU A 96 -8.21 4.24 -13.87
CA GLU A 96 -8.52 5.53 -14.50
C GLU A 96 -8.42 6.67 -13.48
N VAL A 97 -8.90 6.47 -12.25
CA VAL A 97 -8.70 7.43 -11.15
C VAL A 97 -7.21 7.69 -10.96
N PHE A 98 -6.41 6.61 -10.85
CA PHE A 98 -4.98 6.73 -10.65
C PHE A 98 -4.31 7.51 -11.79
N LYS A 99 -4.62 7.18 -13.06
CA LYS A 99 -4.12 7.90 -14.25
C LYS A 99 -4.44 9.40 -14.23
N ARG A 100 -5.59 9.79 -13.67
CA ARG A 100 -5.94 11.20 -13.50
C ARG A 100 -5.15 11.83 -12.36
N LEU A 101 -5.12 11.20 -11.19
CA LEU A 101 -4.42 11.71 -10.00
C LEU A 101 -2.93 11.95 -10.27
N VAL A 102 -2.24 11.07 -11.00
CA VAL A 102 -0.80 11.24 -11.30
C VAL A 102 -0.50 12.44 -12.20
N LYS A 103 -1.49 12.99 -12.90
CA LYS A 103 -1.34 14.20 -13.73
C LYS A 103 -1.61 15.50 -12.96
N LEU A 104 -2.12 15.41 -11.74
CA LEU A 104 -2.39 16.56 -10.89
C LEU A 104 -1.12 16.90 -10.09
N ASP A 105 -0.71 18.17 -10.10
CA ASP A 105 0.48 18.65 -9.39
C ASP A 105 0.32 20.12 -8.92
N ASP A 106 -0.91 20.50 -8.55
CA ASP A 106 -1.15 21.80 -7.94
C ASP A 106 -1.09 21.75 -6.40
N GLU A 107 -0.95 22.92 -5.78
CA GLU A 107 -0.76 23.07 -4.33
C GLU A 107 -1.77 22.25 -3.51
N PHE A 108 -3.04 22.22 -3.91
CA PHE A 108 -4.08 21.50 -3.19
C PHE A 108 -3.86 19.97 -3.19
N ILE A 109 -3.44 19.37 -4.31
CA ILE A 109 -3.18 17.92 -4.30
C ILE A 109 -1.92 17.62 -3.50
N ASN A 110 -0.93 18.53 -3.54
CA ASN A 110 0.32 18.40 -2.80
C ASN A 110 0.07 18.48 -1.29
N GLU A 111 -0.78 19.39 -0.81
CA GLU A 111 -1.21 19.47 0.60
C GLU A 111 -1.91 18.18 1.06
N ILE A 112 -2.83 17.65 0.24
CA ILE A 112 -3.50 16.37 0.57
C ILE A 112 -2.47 15.27 0.70
N VAL A 113 -1.55 15.15 -0.27
CA VAL A 113 -0.52 14.12 -0.29
C VAL A 113 0.40 14.23 0.93
N GLU A 114 0.85 15.44 1.27
CA GLU A 114 1.69 15.73 2.44
C GLU A 114 1.01 15.38 3.77
N SER A 115 -0.29 15.65 3.87
CA SER A 115 -1.06 15.32 5.06
C SER A 115 -1.02 13.82 5.41
N PHE A 116 -0.86 12.93 4.41
CA PHE A 116 -0.72 11.49 4.63
C PHE A 116 0.73 11.09 4.90
N TYR A 117 1.69 11.50 4.06
CA TYR A 117 3.06 11.00 4.18
C TYR A 117 3.84 11.61 5.35
N SER A 118 3.37 12.71 5.95
CA SER A 118 3.97 13.31 7.15
C SER A 118 4.07 12.34 8.34
N SER A 119 3.25 11.28 8.38
CA SER A 119 3.25 10.29 9.47
C SER A 119 3.15 8.83 9.01
N LEU A 120 2.48 8.56 7.89
CA LEU A 120 2.17 7.22 7.43
C LEU A 120 3.40 6.31 7.20
N PRO A 121 4.40 6.67 6.37
CA PRO A 121 5.57 5.81 6.12
C PRO A 121 6.31 5.44 7.40
N TYR A 122 6.40 6.37 8.36
CA TYR A 122 7.07 6.12 9.64
C TYR A 122 6.23 5.22 10.54
N THR A 123 4.95 5.56 10.76
CA THR A 123 4.09 4.80 11.66
C THR A 123 3.80 3.39 11.17
N PHE A 124 3.85 3.17 9.84
CA PHE A 124 3.77 1.86 9.24
C PHE A 124 4.97 0.97 9.63
N LEU A 125 6.18 1.53 9.73
CA LEU A 125 7.36 0.78 10.19
C LEU A 125 7.42 0.58 11.71
N SER A 126 6.50 1.16 12.50
CA SER A 126 6.58 1.11 13.96
C SER A 126 6.69 -0.32 14.56
N PRO A 127 6.02 -1.37 14.04
CA PRO A 127 6.15 -2.73 14.58
C PRO A 127 7.51 -3.39 14.32
N PHE A 128 8.31 -2.87 13.38
CA PHE A 128 9.62 -3.43 13.02
C PHE A 128 10.76 -2.96 13.93
N TYR A 129 10.47 -2.03 14.83
CA TYR A 129 11.47 -1.35 15.64
C TYR A 129 11.04 -1.28 17.11
N GLU A 130 11.95 -1.63 17.99
CA GLU A 130 11.77 -1.65 19.43
C GLU A 130 12.03 -0.26 20.05
N ASN A 131 11.75 -0.13 21.36
CA ASN A 131 12.07 1.06 22.16
C ASN A 131 11.43 2.37 21.68
N LEU A 132 10.28 2.28 21.01
CA LEU A 132 9.50 3.45 20.57
C LEU A 132 8.40 3.86 21.57
N LYS A 133 8.19 3.08 22.63
CA LYS A 133 7.12 3.30 23.63
C LYS A 133 7.43 4.55 24.46
N GLY A 134 6.41 5.34 24.77
CA GLY A 134 6.54 6.57 25.57
C GLY A 134 7.13 7.77 24.81
N MET A 135 7.58 7.60 23.57
CA MET A 135 8.03 8.72 22.74
C MET A 135 6.84 9.52 22.20
N SER A 136 6.98 10.85 22.16
CA SER A 136 6.09 11.72 21.38
C SER A 136 6.09 11.33 19.89
N SER A 137 5.00 11.60 19.17
CA SER A 137 4.89 11.32 17.73
C SER A 137 6.07 11.85 16.91
N TYR A 138 6.50 13.09 17.17
CA TYR A 138 7.64 13.71 16.47
C TYR A 138 8.95 12.95 16.68
N LYS A 139 9.31 12.66 17.94
CA LYS A 139 10.50 11.85 18.27
C LYS A 139 10.43 10.45 17.65
N LYS A 140 9.24 9.83 17.66
CA LYS A 140 9.02 8.51 17.05
C LYS A 140 9.30 8.52 15.54
N ILE A 141 8.76 9.51 14.82
CA ILE A 141 8.98 9.69 13.38
C ILE A 141 10.48 9.81 13.07
N LYS A 142 11.18 10.72 13.77
CA LYS A 142 12.63 10.90 13.60
C LYS A 142 13.41 9.61 13.86
N LYS A 143 13.09 8.92 14.96
CA LYS A 143 13.81 7.68 15.32
C LYS A 143 13.57 6.57 14.30
N ILE A 144 12.35 6.41 13.81
CA ILE A 144 12.03 5.42 12.77
C ILE A 144 12.76 5.75 11.46
N ALA A 145 12.81 7.02 11.06
CA ALA A 145 13.54 7.44 9.86
C ALA A 145 15.02 7.02 9.94
N GLU A 146 15.67 7.33 11.05
CA GLU A 146 17.06 6.93 11.35
C GLU A 146 17.24 5.40 11.35
N LEU A 147 16.39 4.67 12.07
CA LEU A 147 16.45 3.21 12.16
C LEU A 147 16.23 2.56 10.79
N SER A 148 15.36 3.12 9.95
CA SER A 148 15.10 2.59 8.60
C SER A 148 16.31 2.66 7.68
N LYS A 149 17.20 3.66 7.85
CA LYS A 149 18.44 3.79 7.09
C LYS A 149 19.53 2.82 7.59
N ASN A 150 19.55 2.57 8.90
CA ASN A 150 20.61 1.79 9.56
C ASN A 150 20.27 0.30 9.77
N SER A 151 19.05 -0.13 9.43
CA SER A 151 18.58 -1.50 9.65
C SER A 151 17.74 -2.01 8.49
N LYS A 152 17.95 -3.28 8.14
CA LYS A 152 17.16 -4.01 7.13
C LYS A 152 15.93 -4.73 7.71
N LYS A 153 15.60 -4.50 8.99
CA LYS A 153 14.44 -5.13 9.67
C LYS A 153 13.11 -4.72 9.02
N GLY A 154 12.90 -3.42 8.82
CA GLY A 154 11.68 -2.87 8.20
C GLY A 154 11.54 -3.21 6.72
N ILE A 155 10.33 -3.05 6.17
CA ILE A 155 10.06 -3.36 4.75
C ILE A 155 10.84 -2.45 3.79
N TYR A 156 11.12 -1.22 4.21
CA TYR A 156 11.80 -0.20 3.41
C TYR A 156 12.66 0.72 4.28
N GLN A 157 13.56 1.41 3.62
CA GLN A 157 14.29 2.57 4.12
C GLN A 157 13.54 3.85 3.70
N ILE A 158 13.56 4.87 4.55
CA ILE A 158 12.91 6.15 4.30
C ILE A 158 13.95 7.21 3.91
N ASP A 159 13.78 7.78 2.73
CA ASP A 159 14.50 8.96 2.27
C ASP A 159 13.60 10.18 2.43
N THR A 160 13.76 10.84 3.56
CA THR A 160 13.01 12.02 3.99
C THR A 160 13.24 13.21 3.07
N ASP A 161 14.44 13.32 2.51
CA ASP A 161 14.87 14.53 1.80
C ASP A 161 14.30 14.52 0.38
N ASN A 162 14.10 13.32 -0.18
CA ASN A 162 13.53 13.14 -1.52
C ASN A 162 12.08 12.61 -1.53
N ASN A 163 11.44 12.44 -0.36
CA ASN A 163 10.10 11.85 -0.22
C ASN A 163 9.96 10.48 -0.92
N LYS A 164 10.94 9.61 -0.69
CA LYS A 164 11.05 8.29 -1.33
C LYS A 164 11.22 7.18 -0.30
N LEU A 165 10.84 5.97 -0.73
CA LEU A 165 11.12 4.71 -0.06
C LEU A 165 12.03 3.86 -0.93
N TYR A 166 12.97 3.17 -0.29
CA TYR A 166 13.77 2.13 -0.93
C TYR A 166 13.44 0.79 -0.27
N LEU A 167 12.85 -0.13 -1.02
CA LEU A 167 12.47 -1.44 -0.50
C LEU A 167 13.70 -2.28 -0.14
N ASN A 168 13.66 -2.92 1.02
CA ASN A 168 14.76 -3.76 1.47
C ASN A 168 14.80 -5.08 0.65
N PRO A 169 15.96 -5.54 0.13
CA PRO A 169 16.03 -6.68 -0.78
C PRO A 169 15.44 -7.99 -0.25
N ASN A 170 15.61 -8.29 1.04
CA ASN A 170 15.02 -9.47 1.67
C ASN A 170 13.49 -9.41 1.67
N TRP A 171 12.93 -8.21 1.87
CA TRP A 171 11.51 -7.97 1.76
C TRP A 171 11.01 -8.09 0.33
N ILE A 172 11.72 -7.54 -0.66
CA ILE A 172 11.40 -7.75 -2.08
C ILE A 172 11.33 -9.26 -2.40
N LYS A 173 12.34 -10.02 -1.99
CA LYS A 173 12.39 -11.48 -2.18
C LYS A 173 11.20 -12.18 -1.53
N TYR A 174 10.89 -11.85 -0.28
CA TYR A 174 9.77 -12.44 0.46
C TYR A 174 8.42 -12.08 -0.17
N LEU A 175 8.20 -10.80 -0.43
CA LEU A 175 6.98 -10.26 -1.01
C LEU A 175 6.73 -10.88 -2.39
N ASN A 176 7.71 -10.89 -3.29
CA ASN A 176 7.57 -11.54 -4.60
C ASN A 176 7.26 -13.04 -4.50
N LYS A 177 7.95 -13.76 -3.60
CA LYS A 177 7.76 -15.21 -3.45
C LYS A 177 6.35 -15.56 -2.97
N TYR A 178 5.74 -14.73 -2.15
CA TYR A 178 4.46 -15.01 -1.50
C TYR A 178 3.38 -13.97 -1.83
N GLN A 179 3.52 -13.20 -2.91
CA GLN A 179 2.73 -12.00 -3.18
C GLN A 179 1.22 -12.31 -3.21
N PHE A 180 0.76 -13.43 -3.79
CA PHE A 180 -0.65 -13.83 -3.73
C PHE A 180 -1.18 -13.99 -2.29
N ARG A 181 -0.42 -14.68 -1.43
CA ARG A 181 -0.83 -14.93 -0.04
C ARG A 181 -0.83 -13.62 0.77
N ILE A 182 0.14 -12.75 0.52
CA ILE A 182 0.28 -11.47 1.22
C ILE A 182 -0.78 -10.46 0.76
N GLU A 183 -1.01 -10.33 -0.55
CA GLU A 183 -2.07 -9.49 -1.09
C GLU A 183 -3.43 -9.95 -0.57
N LYS A 184 -3.70 -11.26 -0.59
CA LYS A 184 -4.91 -11.83 0.00
C LYS A 184 -5.03 -11.51 1.48
N TRP A 185 -3.96 -11.67 2.26
CA TRP A 185 -3.95 -11.34 3.68
C TRP A 185 -4.24 -9.85 3.93
N ILE A 186 -3.63 -8.93 3.18
CA ILE A 186 -3.91 -7.49 3.29
C ILE A 186 -5.38 -7.19 2.99
N ILE A 187 -5.91 -7.75 1.90
CA ILE A 187 -7.30 -7.55 1.49
C ILE A 187 -8.27 -8.15 2.52
N ASP A 188 -7.99 -9.34 3.05
CA ASP A 188 -8.84 -9.97 4.06
C ASP A 188 -8.87 -9.13 5.36
N ASN A 189 -7.74 -8.63 5.84
CA ASN A 189 -7.75 -7.72 7.01
C ASN A 189 -8.45 -6.38 6.69
N PHE A 190 -8.33 -5.88 5.45
CA PHE A 190 -9.03 -4.65 5.08
C PHE A 190 -10.56 -4.85 5.00
N LYS A 191 -11.03 -6.02 4.55
CA LYS A 191 -12.45 -6.38 4.60
C LYS A 191 -12.95 -6.39 6.03
N GLU A 192 -12.24 -7.07 6.94
CA GLU A 192 -12.58 -7.11 8.36
C GLU A 192 -12.69 -5.69 8.92
N PHE A 193 -11.70 -4.82 8.62
CA PHE A 193 -11.77 -3.40 8.98
C PHE A 193 -13.05 -2.72 8.44
N LEU A 194 -13.37 -2.88 7.15
CA LEU A 194 -14.55 -2.26 6.55
C LEU A 194 -15.85 -2.78 7.15
N GLU A 195 -15.95 -4.07 7.47
CA GLU A 195 -17.11 -4.66 8.14
C GLU A 195 -17.33 -4.00 9.51
N THR A 196 -16.26 -3.73 10.28
CA THR A 196 -16.41 -2.99 11.56
C THR A 196 -16.89 -1.54 11.40
N LYS A 197 -16.80 -0.97 10.19
CA LYS A 197 -17.26 0.41 9.89
C LYS A 197 -18.59 0.45 9.16
N ASN A 198 -19.07 -0.68 8.67
CA ASN A 198 -20.24 -0.78 7.81
C ASN A 198 -21.05 -2.05 8.13
N GLU A 199 -21.67 -2.10 9.31
CA GLU A 199 -22.38 -3.29 9.83
C GLU A 199 -23.40 -3.87 8.83
N ASN A 200 -24.02 -3.03 7.99
CA ASN A 200 -25.06 -3.43 7.02
C ASN A 200 -24.55 -3.59 5.58
N LYS A 201 -23.23 -3.61 5.32
CA LYS A 201 -22.68 -3.64 3.95
C LYS A 201 -21.76 -4.83 3.65
N THR A 202 -21.94 -5.92 4.36
CA THR A 202 -21.13 -7.14 4.21
C THR A 202 -21.19 -7.69 2.78
N GLU A 203 -22.36 -7.68 2.13
CA GLU A 203 -22.52 -8.22 0.78
C GLU A 203 -21.87 -7.31 -0.28
N GLU A 204 -21.90 -5.99 -0.10
CA GLU A 204 -21.19 -5.02 -0.93
C GLU A 204 -19.67 -5.20 -0.82
N ILE A 205 -19.16 -5.36 0.41
CA ILE A 205 -17.74 -5.63 0.68
C ILE A 205 -17.33 -6.96 0.02
N LYS A 206 -18.13 -8.02 0.18
CA LYS A 206 -17.92 -9.31 -0.48
C LYS A 206 -18.00 -9.20 -2.00
N LYS A 207 -18.86 -8.36 -2.58
CA LYS A 207 -18.95 -8.17 -4.03
C LYS A 207 -17.75 -7.40 -4.57
N LEU A 208 -17.34 -6.35 -3.88
CA LEU A 208 -16.22 -5.48 -4.27
C LEU A 208 -14.88 -6.24 -4.23
N TYR A 209 -14.65 -7.00 -3.17
CA TYR A 209 -13.40 -7.74 -2.96
C TYR A 209 -13.57 -9.27 -3.07
N GLY A 210 -14.69 -9.69 -3.64
CA GLY A 210 -15.00 -11.06 -3.99
C GLY A 210 -14.13 -11.51 -5.14
N LYS A 211 -13.92 -12.82 -5.24
CA LYS A 211 -13.10 -13.40 -6.30
C LYS A 211 -13.69 -13.05 -7.68
N LYS A 212 -13.04 -12.14 -8.42
CA LYS A 212 -12.59 -12.56 -9.75
C LYS A 212 -11.46 -13.53 -9.50
N ASP A 213 -11.41 -14.65 -10.21
CA ASP A 213 -10.34 -15.64 -10.03
C ASP A 213 -9.00 -15.04 -10.50
N LYS A 214 -8.42 -14.18 -9.65
CA LYS A 214 -7.15 -13.51 -9.87
C LYS A 214 -5.99 -14.51 -9.82
N THR A 215 -6.23 -15.77 -9.42
CA THR A 215 -5.23 -16.83 -9.43
C THR A 215 -4.66 -17.01 -10.83
N LEU A 216 -5.52 -17.07 -11.86
CA LEU A 216 -5.09 -17.17 -13.27
C LEU A 216 -4.42 -15.89 -13.75
N GLU A 217 -4.98 -14.72 -13.42
CA GLU A 217 -4.37 -13.42 -13.78
C GLU A 217 -2.98 -13.24 -13.15
N TYR A 218 -2.81 -13.72 -11.93
CA TYR A 218 -1.56 -13.71 -11.17
C TYR A 218 -0.55 -14.73 -11.69
N ILE A 219 -0.98 -15.97 -11.95
CA ILE A 219 -0.14 -17.01 -12.57
C ILE A 219 0.35 -16.50 -13.92
N ASN A 220 -0.54 -15.97 -14.75
CA ASN A 220 -0.19 -15.41 -16.05
C ASN A 220 0.80 -14.23 -15.92
N ARG A 221 0.61 -13.34 -14.94
CA ARG A 221 1.53 -12.23 -14.68
C ARG A 221 2.90 -12.71 -14.19
N SER A 222 2.94 -13.67 -13.27
CA SER A 222 4.19 -14.28 -12.76
C SER A 222 4.96 -14.98 -13.88
N LEU A 223 4.26 -15.78 -14.71
CA LEU A 223 4.86 -16.44 -15.88
C LEU A 223 5.37 -15.42 -16.91
N PHE A 224 4.63 -14.34 -17.15
CA PHE A 224 5.05 -13.27 -18.05
C PHE A 224 6.33 -12.57 -17.57
N GLU A 225 6.46 -12.31 -16.26
CA GLU A 225 7.68 -11.71 -15.70
C GLU A 225 8.87 -12.68 -15.72
N ILE A 226 8.66 -13.97 -15.47
CA ILE A 226 9.69 -15.01 -15.66
C ILE A 226 10.16 -15.02 -17.12
N LEU A 227 9.23 -15.06 -18.07
CA LEU A 227 9.53 -15.00 -19.51
C LEU A 227 10.30 -13.73 -19.87
N ARG A 228 9.86 -12.57 -19.39
CA ARG A 228 10.52 -11.28 -19.64
C ARG A 228 11.95 -11.26 -19.10
N SER A 229 12.17 -11.79 -17.90
CA SER A 229 13.50 -11.91 -17.29
C SER A 229 14.42 -12.83 -18.10
N ILE A 230 13.91 -13.99 -18.53
CA ILE A 230 14.65 -14.94 -19.38
C ILE A 230 15.04 -14.30 -20.71
N ILE A 231 14.08 -13.63 -21.39
CA ILE A 231 14.33 -12.94 -22.66
C ILE A 231 15.42 -11.88 -22.50
N LYS A 232 15.35 -11.06 -21.45
CA LYS A 232 16.36 -10.04 -21.17
C LYS A 232 17.75 -10.66 -20.92
N GLY A 233 17.81 -11.78 -20.21
CA GLY A 233 19.05 -12.52 -19.96
C GLY A 233 19.68 -13.07 -21.25
N LEU A 234 18.86 -13.69 -22.12
CA LEU A 234 19.30 -14.20 -23.42
C LEU A 234 19.78 -13.08 -24.35
N TRP A 235 19.06 -11.96 -24.39
CA TRP A 235 19.43 -10.81 -25.22
C TRP A 235 20.81 -10.26 -24.83
N ASN A 236 21.08 -10.16 -23.53
CA ASN A 236 22.37 -9.74 -23.00
C ASN A 236 23.51 -10.75 -23.23
N LEU A 237 23.21 -12.02 -23.54
CA LEU A 237 24.20 -13.05 -23.88
C LEU A 237 24.51 -13.08 -25.37
N ILE A 238 23.52 -12.78 -26.22
CA ILE A 238 23.65 -12.83 -27.68
C ILE A 238 24.27 -11.54 -28.24
N PHE A 239 23.97 -10.39 -27.64
CA PHE A 239 24.35 -9.07 -28.16
C PHE A 239 25.42 -8.36 -27.31
N LYS A 240 26.27 -9.15 -26.64
CA LYS A 240 27.49 -8.68 -25.97
C LYS A 240 28.72 -9.16 -26.70
#